data_AF-A0A529ZIT0-F1
#
_entry.id   AF-A0A529ZIT0-F1
#
_cell.length_a   1.000
_cell.length_b   1.000
_cell.length_c   1.000
_cell.angle_alpha   90.00
_cell.angle_beta   90.00
_cell.angle_gamma   90.00
#
_symmetry.space_group_name_H-M   'P 1'
#
loop_
_entity.id
_entity.type
_entity.pdbx_description
1 polymer ?
#
loop_
_entity_poly.entity_id
_entity_poly.type
_entity_poly.pdbx_seq_one_letter_code
_entity_poly.pdbx_strand_id
1 'polypeptide(L)'
;MRPEMTAIAPGTLPKSSPRGSAARARLLRGLLPALSLALVLMAIAWLNPRAISYFGFNLMLNLAIPIALATIAQMFVIAGNELDLSIG
;
A
#
# COMPACT_ATOMS: atom_id res chain seq x y z
N MET A 1 -63.29 26.24 5.83
CA MET A 1 -62.72 25.18 4.96
C MET A 1 -61.57 25.77 4.16
N ARG A 2 -60.32 25.51 4.55
CA ARG A 2 -59.14 25.56 3.67
C ARG A 2 -58.27 24.37 4.03
N PRO A 3 -58.15 23.35 3.17
CA PRO A 3 -57.14 22.31 3.28
C PRO A 3 -55.80 22.94 2.86
N GLU A 4 -54.72 22.55 3.50
CA GLU A 4 -53.37 22.42 2.91
C GLU A 4 -52.56 21.65 3.95
N MET A 5 -52.81 20.34 3.97
CA MET A 5 -51.82 19.36 4.38
C MET A 5 -50.61 19.53 3.45
N THR A 6 -49.45 19.06 3.89
CA THR A 6 -48.27 18.76 3.04
C THR A 6 -47.42 19.93 2.57
N ALA A 7 -46.45 20.30 3.40
CA ALA A 7 -45.10 20.53 2.89
C ALA A 7 -44.11 19.92 3.88
N ILE A 8 -44.00 18.59 3.86
CA ILE A 8 -42.86 17.88 4.44
C ILE A 8 -41.65 18.40 3.67
N ALA A 9 -40.80 19.16 4.34
CA ALA A 9 -39.56 19.65 3.78
C ALA A 9 -38.77 18.44 3.23
N PRO A 10 -38.36 18.45 1.93
CA PRO A 10 -37.53 17.39 1.40
C PRO A 10 -36.22 17.38 2.17
N GLY A 11 -35.95 16.25 2.83
CA GLY A 11 -34.83 16.07 3.74
C GLY A 11 -33.52 16.57 3.14
N THR A 12 -32.92 17.54 3.80
CA THR A 12 -31.50 17.83 3.66
C THR A 12 -30.74 16.71 4.36
N LEU A 13 -30.54 15.59 3.66
CA LEU A 13 -29.64 14.55 4.11
C LEU A 13 -28.24 15.18 4.24
N PRO A 14 -27.59 15.11 5.41
CA PRO A 14 -26.21 15.54 5.54
C PRO A 14 -25.35 14.70 4.60
N LYS A 15 -24.78 15.35 3.58
CA LYS A 15 -23.87 14.71 2.62
C LYS A 15 -22.57 14.40 3.37
N SER A 16 -22.48 13.21 3.95
CA SER A 16 -21.26 12.71 4.60
C SER A 16 -20.13 12.72 3.58
N SER A 17 -19.17 13.61 3.77
CA SER A 17 -18.09 13.87 2.81
C SER A 17 -17.14 12.66 2.76
N PRO A 18 -17.13 11.85 1.67
CA PRO A 18 -16.38 10.58 1.62
C PRO A 18 -14.88 10.80 1.32
N ARG A 19 -14.46 12.06 1.19
CA ARG A 19 -13.09 12.44 0.78
C ARG A 19 -12.02 11.93 1.75
N GLY A 20 -12.29 11.96 3.06
CA GLY A 20 -11.38 11.45 4.09
C GLY A 20 -11.21 9.93 4.05
N SER A 21 -12.28 9.19 3.78
CA SER A 21 -12.27 7.72 3.68
C SER A 21 -11.49 7.24 2.46
N ALA A 22 -11.59 7.95 1.32
CA ALA A 22 -10.87 7.60 0.10
C ALA A 22 -9.35 7.81 0.21
N ALA A 23 -8.89 8.88 0.88
CA ALA A 23 -7.46 9.13 1.09
C ALA A 23 -6.84 8.12 2.06
N ARG A 24 -7.54 7.81 3.16
CA ARG A 24 -7.13 6.74 4.08
C ARG A 24 -7.09 5.37 3.41
N ALA A 25 -8.08 5.05 2.57
CA ALA A 25 -8.09 3.80 1.81
C ALA A 25 -6.88 3.69 0.85
N ARG A 26 -6.41 4.79 0.25
CA ARG A 26 -5.18 4.81 -0.57
C ARG A 26 -3.92 4.55 0.26
N LEU A 27 -3.79 5.19 1.42
CA LEU A 27 -2.65 4.98 2.32
C LEU A 27 -2.60 3.54 2.86
N LEU A 28 -3.75 3.01 3.27
CA LEU A 28 -3.86 1.62 3.73
C LEU A 28 -3.45 0.65 2.61
N ARG A 29 -3.90 0.86 1.37
CA ARG A 29 -3.49 0.06 0.20
C ARG A 29 -1.99 0.17 -0.09
N GLY A 30 -1.35 1.31 0.19
CA GLY A 30 0.10 1.48 0.07
C GLY A 30 0.89 0.72 1.15
N LEU A 31 0.34 0.56 2.36
CA LEU A 31 0.97 -0.16 3.47
C LEU A 31 0.71 -1.68 3.44
N LEU A 32 -0.38 -2.11 2.80
CA LEU A 32 -0.74 -3.52 2.61
C LEU A 32 0.42 -4.41 2.11
N PRO A 33 1.17 -4.04 1.04
CA PRO A 33 2.23 -4.89 0.52
C PRO A 33 3.41 -5.03 1.50
N ALA A 34 3.75 -3.99 2.26
CA ALA A 34 4.81 -4.05 3.26
C ALA A 34 4.44 -4.95 4.45
N LEU A 35 3.18 -4.89 4.91
CA LEU A 35 2.65 -5.79 5.94
C LEU A 35 2.61 -7.25 5.47
N SER A 36 2.17 -7.48 4.24
CA SER A 36 2.15 -8.81 3.62
C SER A 36 3.58 -9.38 3.51
N LEU A 37 4.53 -8.57 3.08
CA LEU A 37 5.94 -8.94 2.98
C LEU A 37 6.51 -9.34 4.35
N ALA A 38 6.28 -8.53 5.39
CA ALA A 38 6.79 -8.82 6.73
C ALA A 38 6.25 -10.16 7.29
N LEU A 39 4.96 -10.42 7.09
CA LEU A 39 4.30 -11.64 7.56
C LEU A 39 4.83 -12.88 6.84
N VAL A 40 5.01 -12.80 5.52
CA VAL A 40 5.53 -13.91 4.72
C VAL A 40 7.01 -14.18 5.05
N LEU A 41 7.84 -13.16 5.22
CA LEU A 41 9.25 -13.32 5.63
C LEU A 41 9.37 -14.03 6.98
N MET A 42 8.52 -13.67 7.95
CA MET A 42 8.50 -14.31 9.26
C MET A 42 8.08 -15.78 9.16
N ALA A 43 7.12 -16.11 8.30
CA ALA A 43 6.70 -17.49 8.05
C ALA A 43 7.82 -18.34 7.40
N ILE A 44 8.52 -17.79 6.41
CA ILE A 44 9.62 -18.49 5.71
C ILE A 44 10.80 -18.74 6.66
N ALA A 45 11.16 -17.75 7.48
CA ALA A 45 12.24 -17.87 8.46
C ALA A 45 11.97 -18.99 9.48
N TRP A 46 10.71 -19.21 9.85
CA TRP A 46 10.32 -20.27 10.78
C TRP A 46 10.34 -21.66 10.13
N LEU A 47 9.91 -21.77 8.86
CA LEU A 47 9.73 -23.06 8.20
C LEU A 47 11.02 -23.68 7.64
N ASN A 48 11.98 -22.86 7.20
CA ASN A 48 13.14 -23.36 6.44
C ASN A 48 14.50 -22.82 6.93
N PRO A 49 15.01 -23.28 8.09
CA PRO A 49 16.36 -22.94 8.56
C PRO A 49 17.48 -23.53 7.66
N ARG A 50 17.17 -24.50 6.80
CA ARG A 50 18.11 -25.15 5.87
C ARG A 50 18.40 -24.35 4.59
N ALA A 51 17.68 -23.24 4.33
CA ALA A 51 17.96 -22.35 3.20
C ALA A 51 19.26 -21.52 3.36
N ILE A 52 19.87 -21.53 4.55
CA ILE A 52 21.17 -20.89 4.87
C ILE A 52 22.36 -21.79 4.48
N SER A 53 22.13 -22.92 3.79
CA SER A 53 23.23 -23.72 3.21
C SER A 53 24.10 -22.86 2.28
N TYR A 54 25.43 -22.94 2.42
CA TYR A 54 26.41 -22.16 1.63
C TYR A 54 26.22 -22.28 0.11
N PHE A 55 25.75 -23.43 -0.37
CA PHE A 55 25.43 -23.63 -1.79
C PHE A 55 24.18 -22.83 -2.21
N GLY A 56 23.11 -22.91 -1.41
CA GLY A 56 21.89 -22.13 -1.65
C GLY A 56 22.13 -20.64 -1.55
N PHE A 57 22.98 -20.19 -0.62
CA PHE A 57 23.38 -18.80 -0.50
C PHE A 57 24.16 -18.31 -1.72
N ASN A 58 25.09 -19.09 -2.27
CA ASN A 58 25.84 -18.71 -3.47
C ASN A 58 24.93 -18.63 -4.71
N LEU A 59 23.98 -19.57 -4.84
CA LEU A 59 22.98 -19.56 -5.92
C LEU A 59 22.00 -18.38 -5.79
N MET A 60 21.51 -18.13 -4.57
CA MET A 60 20.63 -17.00 -4.27
C MET A 60 21.36 -15.68 -4.45
N LEU A 61 22.59 -15.51 -3.97
CA LEU A 61 23.33 -14.25 -4.12
C LEU A 61 23.57 -13.89 -5.59
N ASN A 62 23.93 -14.87 -6.44
CA ASN A 62 24.19 -14.61 -7.85
C ASN A 62 22.98 -13.99 -8.58
N LEU A 63 21.76 -14.41 -8.21
CA LEU A 63 20.51 -13.91 -8.81
C LEU A 63 19.87 -12.78 -8.00
N ALA A 64 19.95 -12.84 -6.67
CA ALA A 64 19.30 -11.90 -5.77
C ALA A 64 20.02 -10.57 -5.71
N ILE A 65 21.36 -10.53 -5.81
CA ILE A 65 22.12 -9.27 -5.83
C ILE A 65 21.63 -8.36 -6.98
N PRO A 66 21.63 -8.79 -8.25
CA PRO A 66 21.17 -7.93 -9.35
C PRO A 66 19.69 -7.55 -9.23
N ILE A 67 18.82 -8.48 -8.81
CA ILE A 67 17.39 -8.19 -8.60
C ILE A 67 17.21 -7.15 -7.50
N ALA A 68 17.87 -7.30 -6.35
CA ALA A 68 17.78 -6.37 -5.24
C ALA A 68 18.26 -4.97 -5.66
N LEU A 69 19.40 -4.89 -6.37
CA LEU A 69 19.90 -3.62 -6.92
C LEU A 69 18.89 -2.98 -7.88
N ALA A 70 18.25 -3.76 -8.75
CA ALA A 70 17.20 -3.26 -9.63
C ALA A 70 15.98 -2.74 -8.84
N THR A 71 15.54 -3.45 -7.79
CA THR A 71 14.39 -3.00 -6.97
C THR A 71 14.70 -1.73 -6.18
N ILE A 72 15.91 -1.60 -5.65
CA ILE A 72 16.34 -0.40 -4.91
C ILE A 72 16.47 0.78 -5.88
N ALA A 73 17.07 0.58 -7.06
CA ALA A 73 17.12 1.59 -8.11
C ALA A 73 15.71 2.02 -8.52
N GLN A 74 14.79 1.06 -8.69
CA GLN A 74 13.40 1.33 -9.04
C GLN A 74 12.66 2.12 -7.94
N MET A 75 12.95 1.84 -6.66
CA MET A 75 12.42 2.62 -5.54
C MET A 75 12.98 4.06 -5.54
N PHE A 76 14.27 4.25 -5.80
CA PHE A 76 14.87 5.58 -5.93
C PHE A 76 14.32 6.38 -7.11
N VAL A 77 14.02 5.72 -8.23
CA VAL A 77 13.39 6.35 -9.39
C VAL A 77 11.99 6.86 -9.04
N ILE A 78 11.16 6.03 -8.38
CA ILE A 78 9.82 6.44 -7.95
C ILE A 78 9.91 7.58 -6.92
N ALA A 79 10.76 7.42 -5.90
CA ALA A 79 10.91 8.43 -4.84
C ALA A 79 11.46 9.76 -5.38
N GLY A 80 12.43 9.73 -6.30
CA GLY A 80 12.96 10.92 -6.97
C GLY A 80 11.89 11.65 -7.78
N ASN A 81 11.05 10.91 -8.51
CA ASN A 81 9.92 11.48 -9.26
C ASN A 81 8.88 12.15 -8.35
N GLU A 82 8.55 11.54 -7.21
CA GLU A 82 7.64 12.16 -6.24
C GLU A 82 8.24 13.42 -5.60
N LEU A 83 9.56 13.47 -5.39
CA LEU A 83 10.27 14.66 -4.89
C LEU A 83 10.34 15.78 -5.93
N ASP A 84 10.59 15.45 -7.20
CA ASP A 84 10.61 16.41 -8.31
C ASP A 84 9.23 17.08 -8.48
N LEU A 85 8.16 16.28 -8.47
CA LEU A 85 6.78 16.76 -8.53
C LEU A 85 6.33 17.51 -7.26
N SER A 86 7.01 17.31 -6.12
CA SER A 86 6.73 18.03 -4.87
C SER A 86 7.40 19.41 -4.80
N ILE A 87 8.41 19.67 -5.64
CA ILE A 87 9.16 20.94 -5.68
C ILE A 87 8.68 21.87 -6.80
N GLY A 88 8.14 21.30 -7.88
CA GLY A 88 7.53 22.02 -9.00
C GLY A 88 6.15 22.59 -8.74
#